data_AF-A0A523AGB0-F1
#
_entry.id   AF-A0A523AGB0-F1
#
_cell.length_a   1.000
_cell.length_b   1.000
_cell.length_c   1.000
_cell.angle_alpha   90.00
_cell.angle_beta   90.00
_cell.angle_gamma   90.00
#
_symmetry.space_group_name_H-M   'P 1'
#
loop_
_entity.id
_entity.type
_entity.pdbx_description
1 polymer ?
#
loop_
_entity_poly.entity_id
_entity_poly.type
_entity_poly.pdbx_seq_one_letter_code
_entity_poly.pdbx_strand_id
1 'polypeptide(L)'
;MDLWEFIKKYYIDSIVYKEGYNVVNTLTWAIILVIAVFLVYKFLESRFKIDNKFILSNIPYVFLGSSVRVVEDAGFLQPPISYVFMSPFIFFLIFFLAFPTLLISRRFLGDGYYIPYSFVGLVFAISTLVMLFLNLNVKNPLVLPYGILAAFILAAAFYLLPIKTQNLLSASVMFA
;
A
#
# COMPACT_ATOMS: atom_id res chain seq x y z
N MET A 1 -21.05 8.98 27.07
CA MET A 1 -19.75 9.10 26.41
C MET A 1 -19.86 10.26 25.45
N ASP A 2 -19.04 11.28 25.63
CA ASP A 2 -19.00 12.45 24.76
C ASP A 2 -18.35 12.10 23.40
N LEU A 3 -18.56 12.93 22.37
CA LEU A 3 -17.98 12.74 21.03
C LEU A 3 -16.45 12.67 21.10
N TRP A 4 -15.81 13.53 21.91
CA TRP A 4 -14.36 13.51 22.08
C TRP A 4 -13.89 12.21 22.73
N GLU A 5 -14.59 11.72 23.76
CA GLU A 5 -14.29 10.44 24.40
C GLU A 5 -14.45 9.27 23.43
N PHE A 6 -15.47 9.31 22.56
CA PHE A 6 -15.67 8.32 21.50
C PHE A 6 -14.49 8.29 20.53
N ILE A 7 -14.11 9.46 20.00
CA ILE A 7 -13.00 9.57 19.04
C ILE A 7 -11.70 9.12 19.70
N LYS A 8 -11.43 9.60 20.92
CA LYS A 8 -10.24 9.25 21.67
C LYS A 8 -10.14 7.75 21.88
N LYS A 9 -11.19 7.13 22.41
CA LYS A 9 -11.23 5.69 22.73
C LYS A 9 -11.07 4.80 21.50
N TYR A 10 -11.80 5.07 20.42
CA TYR A 10 -11.86 4.14 19.28
C TYR A 10 -10.82 4.41 18.19
N TYR A 11 -10.27 5.62 18.09
CA TYR A 11 -9.37 6.02 17.01
C TYR A 11 -8.00 6.47 17.50
N ILE A 12 -7.94 7.35 18.51
CA ILE A 12 -6.66 7.93 18.95
C ILE A 12 -5.88 6.93 19.80
N ASP A 13 -6.51 6.37 20.83
CA ASP A 13 -5.86 5.48 21.79
C ASP A 13 -5.31 4.22 21.09
N SER A 14 -6.05 3.67 20.13
CA SER A 14 -5.58 2.53 19.31
C SER A 14 -4.27 2.81 18.54
N ILE A 15 -4.04 4.06 18.13
CA ILE A 15 -2.83 4.48 17.41
C ILE A 15 -1.72 4.82 18.40
N VAL A 16 -2.02 5.64 19.41
CA VAL A 16 -1.04 6.11 20.40
C VAL A 16 -0.47 4.95 21.22
N TYR A 17 -1.31 4.01 21.64
CA TYR A 17 -0.91 2.86 22.44
C TYR A 17 -0.61 1.61 21.59
N LYS A 18 -0.66 1.71 20.25
CA LYS A 18 -0.40 0.60 19.32
C LYS A 18 -1.23 -0.66 19.62
N GLU A 19 -2.47 -0.50 20.05
CA GLU A 19 -3.39 -1.60 20.39
C GLU A 19 -3.96 -2.32 19.16
N GLY A 20 -3.70 -1.79 17.96
CA GLY A 20 -4.23 -2.32 16.70
C GLY A 20 -5.68 -1.91 16.45
N TYR A 21 -6.35 -2.60 15.54
CA TYR A 21 -7.72 -2.27 15.17
C TYR A 21 -8.75 -2.90 16.10
N ASN A 22 -9.76 -2.12 16.49
CA ASN A 22 -10.97 -2.58 17.15
C ASN A 22 -12.12 -2.67 16.13
N VAL A 23 -13.26 -3.26 16.53
CA VAL A 23 -14.38 -3.47 15.59
C VAL A 23 -14.88 -2.16 14.96
N VAL A 24 -14.94 -1.07 15.75
CA VAL A 24 -15.42 0.23 15.29
C VAL A 24 -14.48 0.79 14.23
N ASN A 25 -13.18 0.95 14.56
CA ASN A 25 -12.24 1.53 13.62
C ASN A 25 -12.01 0.63 12.39
N THR A 26 -12.04 -0.70 12.54
CA THR A 26 -11.93 -1.65 11.41
C THR A 26 -13.04 -1.41 10.40
N LEU A 27 -14.30 -1.38 10.84
CA LEU A 27 -15.44 -1.16 9.96
C LEU A 27 -15.40 0.22 9.33
N THR A 28 -15.07 1.25 10.12
CA THR A 28 -14.97 2.62 9.61
C THR A 28 -13.91 2.73 8.51
N TRP A 29 -12.70 2.21 8.74
CA TRP A 29 -11.63 2.29 7.76
C TRP A 29 -11.89 1.40 6.54
N ALA A 30 -12.51 0.23 6.71
CA ALA A 30 -12.92 -0.62 5.60
C ALA A 30 -13.94 0.07 4.68
N ILE A 31 -14.99 0.68 5.26
CA ILE A 31 -16.00 1.43 4.48
C ILE A 31 -15.35 2.60 3.74
N ILE A 32 -14.50 3.38 4.44
CA ILE A 32 -13.78 4.51 3.83
C ILE A 32 -12.91 4.02 2.68
N LEU A 33 -12.18 2.91 2.85
CA LEU A 33 -11.31 2.35 1.83
C LEU A 33 -12.11 1.91 0.59
N VAL A 34 -13.21 1.18 0.77
CA VAL A 34 -14.08 0.74 -0.34
C VAL A 34 -14.62 1.94 -1.11
N ILE A 35 -15.14 2.95 -0.41
CA ILE A 35 -15.64 4.18 -1.05
C ILE A 35 -14.51 4.90 -1.79
N ALA A 36 -13.35 5.06 -1.16
CA ALA A 36 -12.20 5.75 -1.77
C ALA A 36 -11.73 5.04 -3.05
N VAL A 37 -11.57 3.71 -3.00
CA VAL A 37 -11.18 2.91 -4.17
C VAL A 37 -12.20 3.05 -5.29
N PHE A 38 -13.50 2.96 -4.99
CA PHE A 38 -14.56 3.14 -5.97
C PHE A 38 -14.53 4.53 -6.63
N LEU A 39 -14.38 5.60 -5.84
CA LEU A 39 -14.31 6.96 -6.35
C LEU A 39 -13.07 7.18 -7.23
N VAL A 40 -11.90 6.67 -6.80
CA VAL A 40 -10.66 6.74 -7.57
C VAL A 40 -10.79 5.96 -8.87
N TYR A 41 -11.32 4.74 -8.82
CA TYR A 41 -11.57 3.93 -10.01
C TYR A 41 -12.45 4.66 -11.02
N LYS A 42 -13.62 5.15 -10.60
CA LYS A 42 -14.56 5.87 -11.47
C LYS A 42 -13.93 7.13 -12.08
N PHE A 43 -13.10 7.83 -11.31
CA PHE A 43 -12.37 8.99 -11.79
C PHE A 43 -11.32 8.61 -12.85
N LEU A 44 -10.59 7.51 -12.63
CA LEU A 44 -9.49 7.09 -13.49
C LEU A 44 -9.97 6.36 -14.76
N GLU A 45 -11.00 5.52 -14.68
CA GLU A 45 -11.55 4.75 -15.81
C GLU A 45 -11.97 5.67 -16.97
N SER A 46 -12.50 6.86 -16.66
CA SER A 46 -12.87 7.85 -17.67
C SER A 46 -11.69 8.62 -18.30
N ARG A 47 -10.48 8.50 -17.76
CA ARG A 47 -9.32 9.34 -18.11
C ARG A 47 -8.08 8.54 -18.55
N PHE A 48 -7.99 7.28 -18.14
CA PHE A 48 -6.85 6.40 -18.35
C PHE A 48 -7.32 5.06 -18.90
N LYS A 49 -6.52 4.47 -19.79
CA LYS A 49 -6.66 3.06 -20.15
C LYS A 49 -6.04 2.23 -19.03
N ILE A 50 -6.85 1.44 -18.35
CA ILE A 50 -6.39 0.51 -17.31
C ILE A 50 -5.83 -0.73 -18.01
N ASP A 51 -4.63 -0.58 -18.58
CA ASP A 51 -3.90 -1.63 -19.26
C ASP A 51 -2.73 -2.15 -18.40
N ASN A 52 -1.97 -3.10 -18.94
CA ASN A 52 -0.80 -3.64 -18.24
C ASN A 52 0.22 -2.55 -17.90
N LYS A 53 0.36 -1.50 -18.69
CA LYS A 53 1.31 -0.40 -18.41
C LYS A 53 0.84 0.41 -17.21
N PHE A 54 -0.46 0.74 -17.13
CA PHE A 54 -1.04 1.39 -15.97
C PHE A 54 -0.78 0.56 -14.71
N ILE A 55 -1.09 -0.74 -14.73
CA ILE A 55 -0.91 -1.63 -13.57
C ILE A 55 0.57 -1.71 -13.17
N LEU A 56 1.46 -2.03 -14.12
CA LEU A 56 2.90 -2.15 -13.86
C LEU A 56 3.51 -0.85 -13.31
N SER A 57 3.04 0.30 -13.77
CA SER A 57 3.54 1.60 -13.31
C SER A 57 3.16 1.95 -11.86
N ASN A 58 2.16 1.26 -11.28
CA ASN A 58 1.79 1.41 -9.88
C ASN A 58 2.60 0.50 -8.94
N ILE A 59 3.21 -0.59 -9.45
CA ILE A 59 3.97 -1.56 -8.64
C ILE A 59 5.05 -0.89 -7.76
N PRO A 60 5.84 0.08 -8.26
CA PRO A 60 6.83 0.76 -7.41
C PRO A 60 6.22 1.47 -6.19
N TYR A 61 5.01 2.03 -6.31
CA TYR A 61 4.32 2.67 -5.19
C TYR A 61 3.80 1.65 -4.18
N VAL A 62 3.44 0.44 -4.62
CA VAL A 62 3.13 -0.67 -3.71
C VAL A 62 4.37 -1.04 -2.90
N PHE A 63 5.52 -1.22 -3.55
CA PHE A 63 6.79 -1.48 -2.85
C PHE A 63 7.17 -0.34 -1.90
N LEU A 64 6.96 0.91 -2.31
CA LEU A 64 7.17 2.06 -1.45
C LEU A 64 6.30 2.00 -0.20
N GLY A 65 4.98 1.82 -0.36
CA GLY A 65 4.05 1.73 0.77
C GLY A 65 4.43 0.60 1.73
N SER A 66 4.73 -0.60 1.20
CA SER A 66 5.17 -1.73 2.00
C SER A 66 6.49 -1.49 2.73
N SER A 67 7.50 -0.93 2.06
CA SER A 67 8.81 -0.67 2.68
C SER A 67 8.74 0.44 3.73
N VAL A 68 7.97 1.50 3.48
CA VAL A 68 7.74 2.59 4.42
C VAL A 68 7.02 2.12 5.69
N ARG A 69 6.13 1.11 5.61
CA ARG A 69 5.59 0.44 6.81
C ARG A 69 6.70 -0.20 7.65
N VAL A 70 7.64 -0.89 7.00
CA VAL A 70 8.77 -1.53 7.69
C VAL A 70 9.64 -0.48 8.38
N VAL A 71 9.80 0.72 7.81
CA VAL A 71 10.53 1.82 8.46
C VAL A 71 9.91 2.18 9.82
N GLU A 72 8.58 2.31 9.88
CA GLU A 72 7.88 2.52 11.16
C GLU A 72 7.99 1.29 12.07
N ASP A 73 7.68 0.09 11.57
CA ASP A 73 7.68 -1.10 12.41
C ASP A 73 9.07 -1.44 12.99
N ALA A 74 10.15 -1.00 12.32
CA ALA A 74 11.53 -1.08 12.79
C ALA A 74 11.90 -0.04 13.86
N GLY A 75 11.02 0.93 14.15
CA GLY A 75 11.24 1.97 15.16
C GLY A 75 12.18 3.09 14.71
N PHE A 76 12.40 3.26 13.40
CA PHE A 76 13.20 4.36 12.87
C PHE A 76 12.53 5.73 13.01
N LEU A 77 11.22 5.76 13.26
CA LEU A 77 10.44 6.97 13.45
C LEU A 77 9.92 7.06 14.88
N GLN A 78 9.92 8.26 15.43
CA GLN A 78 9.39 8.54 16.77
C GLN A 78 8.11 9.38 16.67
N PRO A 79 7.18 9.29 17.64
CA PRO A 79 6.05 10.20 17.71
C PRO A 79 6.50 11.68 17.73
N PRO A 80 5.75 12.59 17.08
CA PRO A 80 4.46 12.37 16.45
C PRO A 80 4.54 11.90 14.98
N ILE A 81 5.73 11.93 14.36
CA ILE A 81 5.84 11.67 12.92
C ILE A 81 5.51 10.22 12.57
N SER A 82 5.83 9.26 13.45
CA SER A 82 5.50 7.85 13.27
C SER A 82 4.01 7.60 13.02
N TYR A 83 3.11 8.41 13.59
CA TYR A 83 1.66 8.26 13.40
C TYR A 83 1.22 8.43 11.94
N VAL A 84 1.91 9.27 11.15
CA VAL A 84 1.63 9.45 9.72
C VAL A 84 1.94 8.18 8.93
N PHE A 85 2.93 7.42 9.39
CA PHE A 85 3.41 6.20 8.77
C PHE A 85 2.66 4.95 9.26
N MET A 86 1.81 5.09 10.29
CA MET A 86 0.90 4.05 10.74
C MET A 86 -0.36 3.98 9.88
N SER A 87 -1.00 2.83 9.88
CA SER A 87 -2.31 2.68 9.26
C SER A 87 -3.39 3.38 10.12
N PRO A 88 -4.36 4.06 9.50
CA PRO A 88 -4.61 4.13 8.05
C PRO A 88 -3.85 5.26 7.32
N PHE A 89 -3.16 6.15 8.03
CA PHE A 89 -2.60 7.39 7.48
C PHE A 89 -1.58 7.17 6.36
N ILE A 90 -0.83 6.08 6.40
CA ILE A 90 0.11 5.73 5.34
C ILE A 90 -0.57 5.55 3.97
N PHE A 91 -1.82 5.06 3.91
CA PHE A 91 -2.53 4.94 2.64
C PHE A 91 -2.78 6.31 2.01
N PHE A 92 -3.11 7.31 2.83
CA PHE A 92 -3.22 8.69 2.38
C PHE A 92 -1.88 9.25 1.94
N LEU A 93 -0.79 8.99 2.68
CA LEU A 93 0.55 9.42 2.30
C LEU A 93 0.94 8.91 0.91
N ILE A 94 0.79 7.60 0.67
CA ILE A 94 1.12 7.00 -0.62
C ILE A 94 0.17 7.50 -1.72
N PHE A 95 -1.12 7.66 -1.43
CA PHE A 95 -2.08 8.21 -2.38
C PHE A 95 -1.74 9.65 -2.78
N PHE A 96 -1.44 10.53 -1.82
CA PHE A 96 -1.08 11.92 -2.08
C PHE A 96 0.30 12.09 -2.74
N LEU A 97 1.15 11.06 -2.70
CA LEU A 97 2.33 11.00 -3.55
C LEU A 97 1.97 10.51 -4.96
N ALA A 98 1.36 9.33 -5.06
CA ALA A 98 1.10 8.65 -6.32
C ALA A 98 0.11 9.40 -7.22
N PHE A 99 -1.04 9.80 -6.68
CA PHE A 99 -2.12 10.36 -7.48
C PHE A 99 -1.74 11.70 -8.14
N PRO A 100 -1.15 12.69 -7.45
CA PRO A 100 -0.65 13.89 -8.11
C PRO A 100 0.45 13.59 -9.12
N THR A 101 1.40 12.69 -8.81
CA THR A 101 2.45 12.32 -9.77
C THR A 101 1.88 11.67 -11.03
N LEU A 102 0.85 10.84 -10.91
CA LEU A 102 0.13 10.25 -12.04
C LEU A 102 -0.52 11.33 -12.91
N LEU A 103 -1.24 12.27 -12.30
CA LEU A 103 -1.92 13.36 -13.01
C LEU A 103 -0.92 14.30 -13.71
N ILE A 104 0.16 14.67 -13.02
CA ILE A 104 1.23 15.50 -13.56
C ILE A 104 1.90 14.77 -14.73
N SER A 105 2.27 13.50 -14.55
CA SER A 105 2.89 12.68 -15.60
C SER A 105 2.00 12.59 -16.84
N ARG A 106 0.70 12.40 -16.65
CA ARG A 106 -0.29 12.37 -17.73
C ARG A 106 -0.40 13.71 -18.45
N ARG A 107 -0.39 14.82 -17.70
CA ARG A 107 -0.48 16.17 -18.26
C ARG A 107 0.71 16.53 -19.13
N PHE A 108 1.92 16.13 -18.75
CA PHE A 108 3.16 16.49 -19.48
C PHE A 108 3.54 15.51 -20.60
N LEU A 109 3.34 14.21 -20.40
CA LEU A 109 3.84 13.17 -21.30
C LEU A 109 2.73 12.36 -21.99
N GLY A 110 1.46 12.70 -21.77
CA GLY A 110 0.33 12.06 -22.45
C GLY A 110 0.32 10.55 -22.23
N ASP A 111 0.38 9.76 -23.30
CA ASP A 111 0.41 8.28 -23.25
C ASP A 111 1.73 7.71 -22.71
N GLY A 112 2.79 8.51 -22.66
CA GLY A 112 4.07 8.16 -22.05
C GLY A 112 4.13 8.31 -20.52
N TYR A 113 3.02 8.68 -19.87
CA TYR A 113 2.96 8.99 -18.43
C TYR A 113 3.50 7.89 -17.50
N TYR A 114 3.39 6.63 -17.90
CA TYR A 114 3.76 5.48 -17.08
C TYR A 114 5.26 5.45 -16.75
N ILE A 115 6.10 6.04 -17.61
CA ILE A 115 7.57 6.10 -17.43
C ILE A 115 7.94 7.01 -16.25
N PRO A 116 7.67 8.34 -16.29
CA PRO A 116 8.00 9.24 -15.17
C PRO A 116 7.24 8.87 -13.90
N TYR A 117 5.99 8.41 -14.02
CA TYR A 117 5.18 8.01 -12.88
C TYR A 117 5.82 6.83 -12.14
N SER A 118 6.16 5.76 -12.86
CA SER A 118 6.84 4.58 -12.32
C SER A 118 8.23 4.95 -11.76
N PHE A 119 8.97 5.80 -12.47
CA PHE A 119 10.31 6.23 -12.07
C PHE A 119 10.32 6.92 -10.71
N VAL A 120 9.38 7.86 -10.47
CA VAL A 120 9.27 8.52 -9.16
C VAL A 120 9.00 7.50 -8.05
N GLY A 121 8.05 6.58 -8.26
CA GLY A 121 7.78 5.51 -7.30
C GLY A 121 9.00 4.63 -7.05
N LEU A 122 9.74 4.27 -8.10
CA LEU A 122 10.97 3.47 -8.02
C LEU A 122 12.07 4.18 -7.22
N VAL A 123 12.29 5.47 -7.46
CA VAL A 123 13.29 6.26 -6.73
C VAL A 123 12.98 6.25 -5.23
N PHE A 124 11.73 6.52 -4.85
CA PHE A 124 11.35 6.50 -3.43
C PHE A 124 11.40 5.09 -2.83
N ALA A 125 10.95 4.07 -3.56
CA ALA A 125 10.95 2.68 -3.09
C ALA A 125 12.39 2.18 -2.88
N ILE A 126 13.27 2.36 -3.86
CA ILE A 126 14.68 1.97 -3.76
C ILE A 126 15.37 2.76 -2.67
N SER A 127 15.15 4.07 -2.57
CA SER A 127 15.75 4.90 -1.51
C SER A 127 15.37 4.38 -0.13
N THR A 128 14.09 4.04 0.07
CA THR A 128 13.59 3.47 1.32
C THR A 128 14.21 2.10 1.58
N LEU A 129 14.25 1.21 0.59
CA LEU A 129 14.84 -0.12 0.72
C LEU A 129 16.34 -0.06 1.03
N VAL A 130 17.09 0.80 0.34
CA VAL A 130 18.52 1.02 0.61
C VAL A 130 18.72 1.51 2.04
N MET A 131 17.92 2.48 2.48
CA MET A 131 17.95 2.95 3.87
C MET A 131 17.67 1.80 4.86
N LEU A 132 16.68 0.94 4.61
CA LEU A 132 16.40 -0.22 5.45
C LEU A 132 17.58 -1.21 5.48
N PHE A 133 18.14 -1.59 4.33
CA PHE A 133 19.23 -2.56 4.26
C PHE A 133 20.54 -2.05 4.87
N LEU A 134 20.79 -0.74 4.87
CA LEU A 134 21.98 -0.15 5.48
C LEU A 134 21.87 0.00 7.00
N ASN A 135 20.65 0.17 7.54
CA ASN A 135 20.45 0.47 8.96
C ASN A 135 19.88 -0.70 9.77
N LEU A 136 19.25 -1.70 9.14
CA LEU A 136 18.74 -2.88 9.83
C LEU A 136 19.84 -3.93 10.03
N ASN A 137 19.88 -4.48 11.25
CA ASN A 137 20.75 -5.60 11.54
C ASN A 137 20.09 -6.92 11.09
N VAL A 138 20.76 -7.64 10.17
CA VAL A 138 20.28 -8.92 9.65
C VAL A 138 20.55 -10.03 10.67
N LYS A 139 19.56 -10.32 11.51
CA LYS A 139 19.65 -11.44 12.48
C LYS A 139 19.58 -12.81 11.81
N ASN A 140 18.76 -12.94 10.77
CA ASN A 140 18.54 -14.21 10.10
C ASN A 140 18.47 -14.02 8.58
N PRO A 141 19.60 -14.16 7.86
CA PRO A 141 19.68 -13.84 6.43
C PRO A 141 18.83 -14.76 5.56
N LEU A 142 18.43 -15.93 6.07
CA LEU A 142 17.63 -16.90 5.33
C LEU A 142 16.13 -16.54 5.25
N VAL A 143 15.65 -15.63 6.10
CA VAL A 143 14.23 -15.22 6.09
C VAL A 143 13.85 -14.60 4.75
N LEU A 144 14.72 -13.77 4.16
CA LEU A 144 14.47 -13.12 2.88
C LEU A 144 14.38 -14.13 1.71
N PRO A 145 15.36 -15.02 1.46
CA PRO A 145 15.24 -16.01 0.40
C PRO A 145 14.09 -17.00 0.65
N TYR A 146 13.78 -17.39 1.89
CA TYR A 146 12.61 -18.22 2.18
C TYR A 146 11.29 -17.50 1.91
N GLY A 147 11.19 -16.21 2.25
CA GLY A 147 10.02 -15.40 1.94
C GLY A 147 9.79 -15.28 0.42
N ILE A 148 10.87 -15.04 -0.34
CA ILE A 148 10.81 -15.01 -1.80
C ILE A 148 10.42 -16.38 -2.35
N LEU A 149 11.04 -17.45 -1.87
CA LEU A 149 10.72 -18.82 -2.30
C LEU A 149 9.25 -19.17 -2.01
N ALA A 150 8.74 -18.84 -0.82
CA ALA A 150 7.35 -19.04 -0.46
C ALA A 150 6.41 -18.26 -1.39
N ALA A 151 6.73 -17.00 -1.70
CA ALA A 151 5.95 -16.20 -2.65
C ALA A 151 5.95 -16.84 -4.06
N PHE A 152 7.10 -17.31 -4.54
CA PHE A 152 7.19 -18.03 -5.83
C PHE A 152 6.39 -19.33 -5.83
N ILE A 153 6.48 -20.14 -4.77
CA ILE A 153 5.74 -21.40 -4.65
C ILE A 153 4.24 -21.12 -4.67
N LEU A 154 3.77 -20.11 -3.90
CA LEU A 154 2.36 -19.73 -3.87
C LEU A 154 1.88 -19.23 -5.23
N ALA A 155 2.66 -18.38 -5.90
CA ALA A 155 2.34 -17.90 -7.25
C ALA A 155 2.29 -19.06 -8.25
N ALA A 156 3.28 -19.97 -8.23
CA ALA A 156 3.30 -21.14 -9.10
C ALA A 156 2.09 -22.06 -8.84
N ALA A 157 1.78 -22.34 -7.57
CA ALA A 157 0.62 -23.13 -7.18
C ALA A 157 -0.69 -22.51 -7.70
N PHE A 158 -0.83 -21.18 -7.60
CA PHE A 158 -1.99 -20.47 -8.17
C PHE A 158 -2.07 -20.62 -9.69
N TYR A 159 -0.95 -20.46 -10.40
CA TYR A 159 -0.92 -20.59 -11.87
C TYR A 159 -1.15 -22.03 -12.37
N LEU A 160 -0.90 -23.05 -11.53
CA LEU A 160 -1.24 -24.44 -11.85
C LEU A 160 -2.74 -24.76 -11.72
N LEU A 161 -3.52 -23.92 -11.03
CA LEU A 161 -4.96 -24.12 -10.91
C LEU A 161 -5.67 -23.91 -12.25
N PRO A 162 -6.82 -24.59 -12.50
CA PRO A 162 -7.65 -24.29 -13.65
C PRO A 162 -8.10 -22.82 -13.66
N ILE A 163 -8.18 -22.20 -14.85
CA ILE A 163 -8.58 -20.80 -15.04
C ILE A 163 -9.90 -20.46 -14.32
N LYS A 164 -10.87 -21.39 -14.34
CA LYS A 164 -12.15 -21.21 -13.62
C LYS A 164 -11.95 -21.00 -12.12
N THR A 165 -11.04 -21.76 -11.52
CA THR A 165 -10.71 -21.65 -10.08
C THR A 165 -9.90 -20.39 -9.81
N GLN A 166 -8.95 -20.03 -10.69
CA GLN A 166 -8.20 -18.78 -10.59
C GLN A 166 -9.14 -17.56 -10.60
N ASN A 167 -10.11 -17.53 -11.50
CA ASN A 167 -11.08 -16.44 -11.58
C ASN A 167 -11.95 -16.36 -10.32
N LEU A 168 -12.38 -17.50 -9.78
CA LEU A 168 -13.19 -17.54 -8.56
C LEU A 168 -12.40 -17.06 -7.34
N LEU A 169 -11.14 -17.47 -7.21
CA LEU A 169 -10.23 -16.99 -6.16
C LEU A 169 -9.91 -15.51 -6.33
N SER A 170 -9.68 -15.04 -7.55
CA SER A 170 -9.42 -13.62 -7.82
C SER A 170 -10.63 -12.76 -7.45
N ALA A 171 -11.85 -13.23 -7.75
CA ALA A 171 -13.07 -12.57 -7.34
C ALA A 171 -13.23 -12.55 -5.82
N SER A 172 -12.92 -13.65 -5.13
CA SER A 172 -13.01 -13.68 -3.66
C SER A 172 -12.03 -12.73 -2.99
N VAL A 173 -10.83 -12.55 -3.55
CA VAL A 173 -9.83 -11.59 -3.01
C VAL A 173 -10.25 -10.14 -3.22
N MET A 174 -11.00 -9.82 -4.29
CA MET A 174 -11.49 -8.46 -4.51
C MET A 174 -12.71 -8.08 -3.64
N PHE A 175 -13.40 -9.05 -3.05
CA PHE A 175 -14.65 -8.84 -2.29
C PHE A 175 -14.62 -9.39 -0.85
N ALA A 176 -13.46 -9.83 -0.36
CA ALA A 176 -13.22 -10.20 1.04
C ALA A 176 -12.46 -9.08 1.77
#